data_AF-A0A1Q3KPP5-F1
#
_entry.id   AF-A0A1Q3KPP5-F1
#
_cell.length_a   1.000
_cell.length_b   1.000
_cell.length_c   1.000
_cell.angle_alpha   90.00
_cell.angle_beta   90.00
_cell.angle_gamma   90.00
#
_symmetry.space_group_name_H-M   'P 1'
#
loop_
_entity.id
_entity.type
_entity.pdbx_description
1 polymer ?
#
loop_
_entity_poly.entity_id
_entity_poly.type
_entity_poly.pdbx_seq_one_letter_code
_entity_poly.pdbx_strand_id
1 'polypeptide(L)'
;MLDDVAGPHQLWCFETDAQQRLGVLIPLDADFRLRLAAVQRLHRRMIGLSAGPLPRGWRLTAMQRRRFVLMLRALDGHLEGASYREIARVLLDAEAARWPASAWKSSAARSQVIRLVTEGTAIMNGGYRKLLRGR
;
A
#
# COMPACT_ATOMS: atom_id res chain seq x y z
N MET A 1 -12.26 -2.30 17.69
CA MET A 1 -11.08 -2.37 16.81
C MET A 1 -10.01 -3.13 17.55
N LEU A 2 -9.44 -4.20 16.98
CA LEU A 2 -8.31 -4.90 17.60
C LEU A 2 -7.03 -4.40 16.93
N ASP A 3 -6.25 -3.63 17.66
CA ASP A 3 -4.99 -3.07 17.17
C ASP A 3 -3.92 -4.16 17.08
N ASP A 4 -3.37 -4.30 15.89
CA ASP A 4 -2.23 -5.15 15.62
C ASP A 4 -1.11 -4.31 15.02
N VAL A 5 0.13 -4.64 15.37
CA VAL A 5 1.33 -3.92 14.90
C VAL A 5 1.41 -3.92 13.37
N ALA A 6 0.77 -4.90 12.74
CA ALA A 6 0.69 -5.03 11.29
C ALA A 6 -0.56 -4.37 10.65
N GLY A 7 -1.39 -3.68 11.44
CA GLY A 7 -2.60 -2.99 11.01
C GLY A 7 -3.86 -3.44 11.76
N PRO A 8 -4.90 -2.59 11.86
CA PRO A 8 -6.11 -2.90 12.61
C PRO A 8 -6.92 -4.03 11.95
N HIS A 9 -7.55 -4.87 12.77
CA HIS A 9 -8.57 -5.81 12.30
C HIS A 9 -9.95 -5.17 12.43
N GLN A 10 -10.70 -5.09 11.33
CA GLN A 10 -12.09 -4.64 11.30
C GLN A 10 -13.03 -5.85 11.34
N LEU A 11 -14.00 -5.80 12.25
CA LEU A 11 -14.99 -6.84 12.46
C LEU A 11 -16.38 -6.21 12.27
N TRP A 12 -17.20 -6.84 11.43
CA TRP A 12 -18.61 -6.52 11.30
C TRP A 12 -19.40 -7.68 11.90
N CYS A 13 -20.00 -7.45 13.08
CA CYS A 13 -20.92 -8.40 13.70
C CYS A 13 -22.34 -7.89 13.42
N PHE A 14 -23.16 -8.72 12.77
CA PHE A 14 -24.52 -8.34 12.37
C PHE A 14 -25.56 -8.64 13.46
N GLU A 15 -25.27 -9.58 14.36
CA GLU A 15 -26.06 -9.89 15.55
C GLU A 15 -25.09 -10.24 16.69
N THR A 16 -25.30 -9.67 17.88
CA THR A 16 -24.48 -9.96 19.06
C THR A 16 -25.37 -10.27 20.25
N ASP A 17 -25.60 -11.55 20.48
CA ASP A 17 -25.84 -12.07 21.83
C ASP A 17 -24.47 -12.42 22.43
N ALA A 18 -24.16 -11.86 23.61
CA ALA A 18 -22.90 -12.13 24.31
C ALA A 18 -22.73 -13.62 24.68
N GLN A 19 -23.81 -14.40 24.69
CA GLN A 19 -23.80 -15.84 24.94
C GLN A 19 -23.54 -16.68 23.67
N GLN A 20 -23.63 -16.09 22.47
CA GLN A 20 -23.44 -16.83 21.22
C GLN A 20 -21.97 -16.99 20.84
N ARG A 21 -21.61 -18.20 20.40
CA ARG A 21 -20.29 -18.47 19.82
C ARG A 21 -20.17 -17.76 18.48
N LEU A 22 -19.06 -17.05 18.28
CA LEU A 22 -18.77 -16.37 17.01
C LEU A 22 -18.39 -17.39 15.93
N GLY A 23 -19.11 -17.33 14.80
CA GLY A 23 -18.74 -18.00 13.56
C GLY A 23 -18.10 -17.03 12.57
N VAL A 24 -17.27 -17.53 11.66
CA VAL A 24 -16.68 -16.73 10.58
C VAL A 24 -17.03 -17.34 9.22
N LEU A 25 -17.70 -16.57 8.37
CA LEU A 25 -17.98 -16.95 6.99
C LEU A 25 -16.85 -16.48 6.08
N ILE A 26 -16.20 -17.41 5.39
CA ILE A 26 -15.13 -17.12 4.43
C ILE A 26 -15.60 -17.52 3.03
N PRO A 27 -15.82 -16.55 2.12
CA PRO A 27 -16.19 -16.85 0.73
C PRO A 27 -15.11 -17.67 0.03
N LEU A 28 -15.52 -18.68 -0.75
CA LEU A 28 -14.65 -19.48 -1.60
C LEU A 28 -14.29 -18.72 -2.89
N ASP A 29 -13.56 -17.61 -2.74
CA ASP A 29 -13.14 -16.72 -3.84
C ASP A 29 -11.62 -16.77 -4.06
N ALA A 30 -11.13 -15.99 -5.03
CA ALA A 30 -9.70 -15.88 -5.34
C ALA A 30 -8.84 -15.37 -4.15
N ASP A 31 -9.47 -14.76 -3.15
CA ASP A 31 -8.82 -14.20 -1.97
C ASP A 31 -9.00 -15.11 -0.72
N PHE A 32 -9.60 -16.31 -0.87
CA PHE A 32 -9.92 -17.25 0.22
C PHE A 32 -8.74 -17.49 1.18
N ARG A 33 -7.55 -17.81 0.65
CA ARG A 33 -6.35 -18.10 1.47
C ARG A 33 -5.92 -16.89 2.29
N LEU A 34 -6.07 -15.69 1.73
CA LEU A 34 -5.72 -14.45 2.40
C LEU A 34 -6.69 -14.15 3.53
N ARG A 35 -8.00 -14.32 3.29
CA ARG A 35 -9.06 -14.21 4.30
C ARG A 35 -8.86 -15.22 5.42
N LEU A 36 -8.57 -16.47 5.10
CA LEU A 36 -8.28 -17.51 6.10
C LEU A 36 -7.08 -17.13 6.98
N ALA A 37 -6.00 -16.64 6.39
CA ALA A 37 -4.84 -16.20 7.15
C ALA A 37 -5.18 -15.00 8.06
N ALA A 38 -6.01 -14.06 7.61
CA ALA A 38 -6.49 -12.95 8.43
C ALA A 38 -7.30 -13.44 9.64
N VAL A 39 -8.19 -14.42 9.43
CA VAL A 39 -9.01 -15.01 10.51
C VAL A 39 -8.14 -15.78 11.51
N GLN A 40 -7.12 -16.52 11.04
CA GLN A 40 -6.17 -17.19 11.94
C GLN A 40 -5.40 -16.19 12.82
N ARG A 41 -4.98 -15.06 12.24
CA ARG A 41 -4.33 -13.97 13.00
C ARG A 41 -5.25 -13.37 14.05
N LEU A 42 -6.50 -13.11 13.67
CA LEU A 42 -7.54 -12.63 14.58
C LEU A 42 -7.77 -13.59 15.74
N HIS A 43 -7.97 -14.88 15.45
CA HIS A 43 -8.20 -15.90 16.47
C HIS A 43 -7.05 -15.96 17.48
N ARG A 44 -5.80 -15.93 17.00
CA ARG A 44 -4.61 -15.86 17.88
C ARG A 44 -4.66 -14.67 18.82
N ARG A 45 -5.03 -13.48 18.32
CA ARG A 45 -5.19 -12.29 19.16
C ARG A 45 -6.31 -12.44 20.19
N MET A 46 -7.45 -13.02 19.80
CA MET A 46 -8.58 -13.23 20.71
C MET A 46 -8.23 -14.14 21.89
N ILE A 47 -7.32 -15.11 21.71
CA ILE A 47 -6.84 -16.00 22.78
C ILE A 47 -5.57 -15.49 23.48
N GLY A 48 -5.22 -14.20 23.33
CA GLY A 48 -4.09 -13.57 24.01
C GLY A 48 -2.71 -13.87 23.43
N LEU A 49 -2.63 -14.51 22.25
CA LEU A 49 -1.36 -14.78 21.57
C LEU A 49 -0.99 -13.65 20.59
N SER A 50 0.30 -13.57 20.24
CA SER A 50 0.74 -12.76 19.10
C SER A 50 0.07 -13.23 17.81
N ALA A 51 -0.36 -12.28 16.98
CA ALA A 51 -0.99 -12.53 15.67
C ALA A 51 -0.10 -13.36 14.72
N GLY A 52 1.21 -13.39 14.95
CA GLY A 52 2.18 -14.06 14.10
C GLY A 52 2.61 -13.19 12.90
N PRO A 53 3.27 -13.77 11.89
CA PRO A 53 3.77 -13.03 10.73
C PRO A 53 2.65 -12.71 9.73
N LEU A 54 2.78 -11.59 9.02
CA LEU A 54 1.86 -11.22 7.94
C LEU A 54 1.76 -12.34 6.88
N PRO A 55 0.61 -12.54 6.22
CA PRO A 55 0.52 -13.37 5.02
C PRO A 55 1.53 -12.88 3.96
N ARG A 56 2.12 -13.80 3.18
CA ARG A 56 3.15 -13.43 2.18
C ARG A 56 2.69 -12.34 1.22
N GLY A 57 1.42 -12.36 0.79
CA GLY A 57 0.85 -11.33 -0.09
C GLY A 57 0.84 -9.93 0.53
N TRP A 58 0.79 -9.80 1.86
CA TRP A 58 0.85 -8.51 2.56
C TRP A 58 2.27 -8.09 2.95
N ARG A 59 3.28 -8.93 2.72
CA ARG A 59 4.68 -8.58 3.03
C ARG A 59 5.30 -7.83 1.86
N LEU A 60 5.38 -6.52 1.99
CA LEU A 60 6.17 -5.69 1.08
C LEU A 60 7.66 -5.90 1.32
N THR A 61 8.42 -6.15 0.25
CA THR A 61 9.89 -6.09 0.30
C THR A 61 10.36 -4.65 0.57
N ALA A 62 11.59 -4.49 1.04
CA ALA A 62 12.17 -3.16 1.26
C ALA A 62 12.16 -2.29 -0.02
N MET A 63 12.41 -2.92 -1.18
CA MET A 63 12.38 -2.25 -2.48
C MET A 63 10.96 -1.82 -2.87
N GLN A 64 9.95 -2.69 -2.70
CA GLN A 64 8.55 -2.34 -2.95
C GLN A 64 8.10 -1.19 -2.04
N ARG A 65 8.42 -1.25 -0.74
CA ARG A 65 8.10 -0.19 0.21
C ARG A 65 8.72 1.14 -0.20
N ARG A 66 10.01 1.15 -0.54
CA ARG A 66 10.71 2.36 -1.01
C ARG A 66 10.04 2.93 -2.27
N ARG A 67 9.67 2.07 -3.22
CA ARG A 67 8.98 2.50 -4.44
C ARG A 67 7.61 3.11 -4.14
N PHE A 68 6.77 2.49 -3.31
CA PHE A 68 5.48 3.07 -2.93
C PHE A 68 5.63 4.42 -2.24
N VAL A 69 6.63 4.58 -1.35
CA VAL A 69 6.90 5.89 -0.71
C VAL A 69 7.27 6.95 -1.76
N LEU A 70 8.11 6.61 -2.75
CA LEU A 70 8.43 7.54 -3.83
C LEU A 70 7.22 7.89 -4.70
N MET A 71 6.35 6.91 -4.98
CA MET A 71 5.12 7.14 -5.75
C MET A 71 4.15 8.05 -4.99
N LEU A 72 3.97 7.84 -3.69
CA LEU A 72 3.15 8.70 -2.85
C LEU A 72 3.68 10.14 -2.84
N ARG A 73 4.97 10.33 -2.57
CA ARG A 73 5.58 11.68 -2.58
C ARG A 73 5.51 12.35 -3.94
N ALA A 74 5.68 11.59 -5.03
CA ALA A 74 5.56 12.14 -6.38
C ALA A 74 4.11 12.52 -6.71
N LEU A 75 3.14 11.70 -6.27
CA LEU A 75 1.72 12.00 -6.38
C LEU A 75 1.35 13.26 -5.60
N ASP A 76 1.78 13.37 -4.33
CA ASP A 76 1.50 14.54 -3.48
C ASP A 76 1.98 15.83 -4.17
N GLY A 77 3.25 15.86 -4.59
CA GLY A 77 3.78 17.02 -5.32
C GLY A 77 3.04 17.30 -6.63
N HIS A 78 2.62 16.26 -7.36
CA HIS A 78 1.85 16.44 -8.59
C HIS A 78 0.45 17.03 -8.33
N LEU A 79 -0.24 16.56 -7.29
CA LEU A 79 -1.56 17.07 -6.88
C LEU A 79 -1.48 18.51 -6.36
N GLU A 80 -0.35 18.88 -5.75
CA GLU A 80 -0.04 20.27 -5.36
C GLU A 80 0.39 21.16 -6.54
N GLY A 81 0.46 20.61 -7.76
CA GLY A 81 0.78 21.37 -8.97
C GLY A 81 2.28 21.50 -9.28
N ALA A 82 3.16 20.82 -8.54
CA ALA A 82 4.58 20.81 -8.85
C ALA A 82 4.84 20.17 -10.22
N SER A 83 5.76 20.76 -10.97
CA SER A 83 6.20 20.20 -12.24
C SER A 83 6.97 18.91 -12.01
N TYR A 84 6.97 18.01 -13.02
CA TYR A 84 7.82 16.81 -12.99
C TYR A 84 9.29 17.11 -12.68
N ARG A 85 9.77 18.28 -13.10
CA ARG A 85 11.15 18.69 -12.89
C ARG A 85 11.43 19.05 -11.43
N GLU A 86 10.50 19.74 -10.77
CA GLU A 86 10.59 20.04 -9.34
C GLU A 86 10.49 18.77 -8.50
N ILE A 87 9.59 17.86 -8.87
CA ILE A 87 9.46 16.56 -8.21
C ILE A 87 10.75 15.75 -8.36
N ALA A 88 11.33 15.69 -9.57
CA ALA A 88 12.59 14.98 -9.82
C ALA A 88 13.76 15.59 -9.03
N ARG A 89 13.80 16.92 -8.91
CA ARG A 89 14.81 17.64 -8.10
C ARG A 89 14.83 17.15 -6.65
N VAL A 90 13.65 16.98 -6.05
CA VAL A 90 13.54 16.62 -4.64
C VAL A 90 13.70 15.12 -4.42
N LEU A 91 13.17 14.28 -5.32
CA LEU A 91 13.06 12.84 -5.09
C LEU A 91 14.19 12.01 -5.71
N LEU A 92 14.83 12.49 -6.79
CA LEU A 92 15.75 11.68 -7.60
C LEU A 92 17.13 12.31 -7.72
N ASP A 93 17.20 13.56 -8.16
CA ASP A 93 18.47 14.24 -8.43
C ASP A 93 18.35 15.75 -8.26
N ALA A 94 19.02 16.29 -7.23
CA ALA A 94 19.02 17.72 -6.91
C ALA A 94 19.52 18.60 -8.07
N GLU A 95 20.33 18.06 -8.99
CA GLU A 95 20.84 18.78 -10.16
C GLU A 95 19.79 18.92 -11.27
N ALA A 96 18.69 18.17 -11.22
CA ALA A 96 17.68 18.15 -12.27
C ALA A 96 17.11 19.56 -12.58
N ALA A 97 17.04 20.45 -11.60
CA ALA A 97 16.62 21.83 -11.82
C ALA A 97 17.61 22.69 -12.62
N ARG A 98 18.89 22.34 -12.61
CA ARG A 98 19.95 23.10 -13.30
C ARG A 98 20.27 22.61 -14.70
N TRP A 99 19.81 21.41 -15.07
CA TRP A 99 20.08 20.86 -16.40
C TRP A 99 19.57 21.74 -17.56
N PRO A 100 20.26 21.75 -18.71
CA PRO A 100 19.69 22.32 -19.92
C PRO A 100 18.36 21.65 -20.30
N ALA A 101 17.46 22.37 -20.97
CA ALA A 101 16.15 21.84 -21.36
C ALA A 101 16.26 20.57 -22.23
N SER A 102 17.26 20.49 -23.11
CA SER A 102 17.58 19.29 -23.91
C SER A 102 17.95 18.09 -23.03
N ALA A 103 18.89 18.30 -22.10
CA ALA A 103 19.34 17.26 -21.16
C ALA A 103 18.18 16.76 -20.27
N TRP A 104 17.32 17.67 -19.80
CA TRP A 104 16.13 17.28 -19.04
C TRP A 104 15.17 16.39 -19.86
N LYS A 105 14.88 16.77 -21.12
CA LYS A 105 13.95 16.03 -21.99
C LYS A 105 14.39 14.59 -22.23
N SER A 106 15.69 14.33 -22.36
CA SER A 106 16.25 12.98 -22.58
C SER A 106 16.68 12.26 -21.29
N SER A 107 16.46 12.86 -20.11
CA SER A 107 16.98 12.32 -18.85
C SER A 107 16.21 11.09 -18.34
N ALA A 108 16.94 10.17 -17.70
CA ALA A 108 16.34 9.06 -16.95
C ALA A 108 15.47 9.55 -15.79
N ALA A 109 15.87 10.66 -15.13
CA ALA A 109 15.13 11.25 -14.02
C ALA A 109 13.73 11.72 -14.45
N ARG A 110 13.60 12.34 -15.64
CA ARG A 110 12.30 12.72 -16.21
C ARG A 110 11.41 11.48 -16.44
N SER A 111 11.95 10.45 -17.08
CA SER A 111 11.19 9.22 -17.35
C SER A 111 10.80 8.49 -16.06
N GLN A 112 11.66 8.53 -15.04
CA GLN A 112 11.39 7.93 -13.74
C GLN A 112 10.29 8.67 -12.97
N VAL A 113 10.36 10.02 -12.89
CA VAL A 113 9.35 10.79 -12.16
C VAL A 113 7.97 10.72 -12.83
N ILE A 114 7.91 10.73 -14.16
CA ILE A 114 6.65 10.53 -14.89
C ILE A 114 6.04 9.18 -14.52
N ARG A 115 6.83 8.11 -14.49
CA ARG A 115 6.34 6.78 -14.07
C ARG A 115 5.85 6.78 -12.62
N LEU A 116 6.59 7.41 -11.70
CA LEU A 116 6.17 7.49 -10.30
C LEU A 116 4.81 8.18 -10.14
N VAL A 117 4.60 9.31 -10.82
CA VAL A 117 3.33 10.03 -10.81
C VAL A 117 2.21 9.22 -11.46
N THR A 118 2.45 8.64 -12.63
CA THR A 118 1.44 7.84 -13.34
C THR A 118 1.04 6.61 -12.54
N GLU A 119 2.01 5.86 -12.00
CA GLU A 119 1.73 4.69 -11.16
C GLU A 119 1.06 5.11 -9.83
N GLY A 120 1.49 6.21 -9.22
CA GLY A 120 0.87 6.75 -8.00
C GLY A 120 -0.59 7.13 -8.20
N THR A 121 -0.87 7.81 -9.31
CA THR A 121 -2.24 8.18 -9.74
C THR A 121 -3.10 6.93 -9.97
N ALA A 122 -2.54 5.90 -10.62
CA ALA A 122 -3.24 4.64 -10.83
C ALA A 122 -3.56 3.91 -9.50
N ILE A 123 -2.66 3.98 -8.51
CA ILE A 123 -2.91 3.43 -7.17
C ILE A 123 -4.03 4.20 -6.48
N MET A 124 -3.98 5.54 -6.48
CA MET A 124 -5.03 6.39 -5.91
C MET A 124 -6.41 6.07 -6.52
N ASN A 125 -6.47 5.92 -7.84
CA ASN A 125 -7.69 5.64 -8.60
C ASN A 125 -8.12 4.16 -8.55
N GLY A 126 -8.06 3.54 -7.38
CA GLY A 126 -8.56 2.18 -7.14
C GLY A 126 -7.52 1.06 -7.28
N GLY A 127 -6.32 1.35 -7.78
CA GLY A 127 -5.22 0.39 -7.83
C GLY A 127 -4.77 -0.10 -6.45
N TYR A 128 -4.95 0.71 -5.40
CA TYR A 128 -4.64 0.33 -4.00
C TYR A 128 -5.33 -0.96 -3.54
N ARG A 129 -6.48 -1.31 -4.13
CA ARG A 129 -7.22 -2.54 -3.79
C ARG A 129 -6.43 -3.81 -4.11
N LYS A 130 -5.46 -3.74 -5.03
CA LYS A 130 -4.54 -4.85 -5.31
C LYS A 130 -3.66 -5.15 -4.11
N LEU A 131 -3.19 -4.13 -3.39
CA LEU A 131 -2.40 -4.27 -2.16
C LEU A 131 -3.19 -5.03 -1.08
N LEU A 132 -4.48 -4.75 -0.96
CA LEU A 132 -5.38 -5.46 -0.02
C LEU A 132 -5.51 -6.95 -0.36
N ARG A 133 -5.45 -7.29 -1.65
CA ARG A 133 -5.44 -8.67 -2.16
C ARG A 133 -4.04 -9.30 -2.18
N GLY A 134 -3.03 -8.59 -1.69
CA GLY A 134 -1.64 -9.00 -1.69
C GLY A 134 -1.04 -9.13 -3.09
N ARG A 135 -1.43 -8.23 -4.00
CA ARG A 135 -0.96 -8.12 -5.38
C ARG A 135 -0.33 -6.76 -5.66
#